data_AF-A0A2P4QBD8-F1
#
_entry.id   AF-A0A2P4QBD8-F1
#
_cell.length_a   1.000
_cell.length_b   1.000
_cell.length_c   1.000
_cell.angle_alpha   90.00
_cell.angle_beta   90.00
_cell.angle_gamma   90.00
#
_symmetry.space_group_name_H-M   'P 1'
#
loop_
_entity.id
_entity.type
_entity.pdbx_description
1 polymer ?
#
loop_
_entity_poly.entity_id
_entity_poly.type
_entity_poly.pdbx_seq_one_letter_code
_entity_poly.pdbx_strand_id
1 'polypeptide(L)'
;MEYADGGSLRCYLEENFTKLSWDDKYKMAYQLSCAVSCLHNEGIVHRDLHSCNILLRNNTIKLADFGLSKRIGASSNFQSKLFGIVPYVDPKSFGRRRNNNQSTQVYSLNEKSDIYSLGVLLWEISSGQPPFYVEGEQYDIGLALDISQGHRETVVPDTPDEYVKIYTKCWDGEPDNRPTIYQVVDWLNAIITKKDVIIENHQISNELELNVTSLSSNNSESQGDLSRLIQNFNKMNTKEIDSMAISSKQENHSTEKDFNMIANEINDFITELNIKGIEEESKKRVIEYFYNHNINSQEFYNWLLNNQNSSNSIFI
;
A
#
# COMPACT_ATOMS: atom_id res chain seq x y z
N MET A 1 -13.71 3.10 -15.44
CA MET A 1 -13.72 3.21 -13.97
C MET A 1 -15.03 3.85 -13.58
N GLU A 2 -15.72 3.28 -12.58
CA GLU A 2 -16.87 3.93 -11.96
C GLU A 2 -16.34 5.04 -11.05
N TYR A 3 -16.88 6.25 -11.17
CA TYR A 3 -16.46 7.39 -10.36
C TYR A 3 -16.94 7.18 -8.91
N ALA A 4 -16.02 7.22 -7.95
CA ALA A 4 -16.33 7.05 -6.53
C ALA A 4 -16.47 8.43 -5.87
N ASP A 5 -17.71 8.91 -5.74
CA ASP A 5 -18.02 10.23 -5.19
C ASP A 5 -17.60 10.42 -3.72
N GLY A 6 -17.40 9.34 -2.95
CA GLY A 6 -17.07 9.37 -1.51
C GLY A 6 -15.58 9.42 -1.17
N GLY A 7 -14.72 9.54 -2.18
CA GLY A 7 -13.27 9.65 -1.98
C GLY A 7 -12.61 8.36 -1.47
N SER A 8 -11.38 8.51 -0.99
CA SER A 8 -10.61 7.40 -0.41
C SER A 8 -10.99 7.14 1.06
N LEU A 9 -10.67 5.96 1.59
CA LEU A 9 -10.84 5.61 3.00
C LEU A 9 -10.12 6.62 3.90
N ARG A 10 -8.93 7.08 3.48
CA ARG A 10 -8.18 8.14 4.17
C ARG A 10 -9.04 9.38 4.42
N CYS A 11 -9.59 9.95 3.34
CA CYS A 11 -10.43 11.15 3.41
C CYS A 11 -11.73 10.89 4.17
N TYR A 12 -12.35 9.73 3.95
CA TYR A 12 -13.60 9.38 4.60
C TYR A 12 -13.47 9.31 6.12
N LEU A 13 -12.40 8.66 6.62
CA LEU A 13 -12.12 8.59 8.05
C LEU A 13 -11.86 9.99 8.62
N GLU A 14 -11.04 10.80 7.96
CA GLU A 14 -10.77 12.17 8.40
C GLU A 14 -12.04 13.02 8.59
N GLU A 15 -13.00 12.90 7.66
CA GLU A 15 -14.23 13.71 7.69
C GLU A 15 -15.34 13.14 8.59
N ASN A 16 -15.42 11.81 8.75
CA ASN A 16 -16.60 11.15 9.32
C ASN A 16 -16.32 10.30 10.56
N PHE A 17 -15.07 10.13 10.99
CA PHE A 17 -14.72 9.20 12.07
C PHE A 17 -15.50 9.40 13.37
N THR A 18 -15.75 10.66 13.77
CA THR A 18 -16.52 10.98 14.99
C THR A 18 -17.99 10.55 14.93
N LYS A 19 -18.51 10.26 13.73
CA LYS A 19 -19.88 9.77 13.50
C LYS A 19 -19.95 8.25 13.38
N LEU A 20 -18.80 7.57 13.23
CA LEU A 20 -18.76 6.13 13.01
C LEU A 20 -18.94 5.38 14.33
N SER A 21 -19.97 4.55 14.37
CA SER A 21 -20.12 3.56 15.43
C SER A 21 -19.17 2.38 15.22
N TRP A 22 -19.01 1.54 16.23
CA TRP A 22 -18.29 0.28 16.07
C TRP A 22 -18.94 -0.65 15.04
N ASP A 23 -20.26 -0.57 14.84
CA ASP A 23 -20.93 -1.38 13.82
C ASP A 23 -20.56 -0.94 12.40
N ASP A 24 -20.40 0.36 12.20
CA ASP A 24 -19.93 0.88 10.92
C ASP A 24 -18.49 0.43 10.66
N LYS A 25 -17.61 0.52 11.68
CA LYS A 25 -16.22 0.06 11.61
C LYS A 25 -16.11 -1.44 11.31
N TYR A 26 -16.94 -2.28 11.96
CA TYR A 26 -16.98 -3.72 11.67
C TYR A 26 -17.46 -4.02 10.26
N LYS A 27 -18.51 -3.34 9.79
CA LYS A 27 -19.01 -3.49 8.42
C LYS A 27 -17.95 -3.09 7.40
N MET A 28 -17.23 -1.98 7.62
CA MET A 28 -16.13 -1.55 6.77
C MET A 28 -15.00 -2.59 6.75
N ALA A 29 -14.54 -3.04 7.91
CA ALA A 29 -13.53 -4.08 8.04
C ALA A 29 -13.91 -5.38 7.31
N TYR A 30 -15.16 -5.81 7.48
CA TYR A 30 -15.69 -7.01 6.85
C TYR A 30 -15.75 -6.88 5.33
N GLN A 31 -16.30 -5.78 4.80
CA GLN A 31 -16.35 -5.53 3.36
C GLN A 31 -14.96 -5.48 2.74
N LEU A 32 -14.01 -4.80 3.39
CA LEU A 32 -12.61 -4.74 2.95
C LEU A 32 -12.00 -6.14 2.88
N SER A 33 -12.19 -6.94 3.94
CA SER A 33 -11.67 -8.32 4.00
C SER A 33 -12.31 -9.21 2.94
N CYS A 34 -13.61 -9.05 2.68
CA CYS A 34 -14.30 -9.74 1.58
C CYS A 34 -13.75 -9.35 0.21
N ALA A 35 -13.46 -8.06 -0.02
CA ALA A 35 -12.89 -7.61 -1.29
C ALA A 35 -11.49 -8.18 -1.53
N VAL A 36 -10.64 -8.22 -0.50
CA VAL A 36 -9.32 -8.88 -0.56
C VAL A 36 -9.47 -10.39 -0.77
N SER A 37 -10.45 -11.01 -0.09
CA SER A 37 -10.76 -12.44 -0.25
C SER A 37 -11.12 -12.77 -1.71
N CYS A 38 -11.96 -11.95 -2.34
CA CYS A 38 -12.29 -12.10 -3.76
C CYS A 38 -11.04 -12.09 -4.65
N LEU A 39 -10.05 -11.23 -4.38
CA LEU A 39 -8.80 -11.21 -5.16
C LEU A 39 -7.97 -12.47 -4.95
N HIS A 40 -7.78 -12.89 -3.69
CA HIS A 40 -7.00 -14.08 -3.36
C HIS A 40 -7.65 -15.35 -3.92
N ASN A 41 -8.98 -15.45 -3.93
CA ASN A 41 -9.72 -16.56 -4.53
C ASN A 41 -9.47 -16.67 -6.04
N GLU A 42 -9.30 -15.55 -6.72
CA GLU A 42 -8.95 -15.48 -8.15
C GLU A 42 -7.43 -15.64 -8.40
N GLY A 43 -6.67 -15.90 -7.33
CA GLY A 43 -5.23 -16.04 -7.37
C GLY A 43 -4.51 -14.74 -7.70
N ILE A 44 -5.03 -13.60 -7.25
CA ILE A 44 -4.46 -12.26 -7.48
C ILE A 44 -4.01 -11.66 -6.14
N VAL A 45 -2.76 -11.20 -6.09
CA VAL A 45 -2.20 -10.42 -4.97
C VAL A 45 -2.21 -8.95 -5.35
N HIS A 46 -2.74 -8.08 -4.50
CA HIS A 46 -2.89 -6.65 -4.76
C HIS A 46 -1.54 -5.91 -4.70
N ARG A 47 -0.76 -6.16 -3.64
CA ARG A 47 0.61 -5.65 -3.40
C ARG A 47 0.73 -4.15 -3.12
N ASP A 48 -0.40 -3.45 -2.99
CA ASP A 48 -0.44 -1.99 -2.78
C ASP A 48 -1.72 -1.56 -2.03
N LEU A 49 -2.08 -2.33 -1.01
CA LEU A 49 -3.23 -2.01 -0.16
C LEU A 49 -2.87 -0.92 0.83
N HIS A 50 -3.44 0.26 0.67
CA HIS A 50 -3.36 1.37 1.61
C HIS A 50 -4.62 2.23 1.49
N SER A 51 -4.89 3.10 2.46
CA SER A 51 -6.20 3.73 2.57
C SER A 51 -6.53 4.69 1.42
N CYS A 52 -5.53 5.23 0.73
CA CYS A 52 -5.75 5.99 -0.51
C CYS A 52 -6.22 5.12 -1.70
N ASN A 53 -5.95 3.81 -1.70
CA ASN A 53 -6.39 2.84 -2.73
C ASN A 53 -7.71 2.14 -2.35
N ILE A 54 -8.33 2.50 -1.23
CA ILE A 54 -9.65 2.01 -0.83
C ILE A 54 -10.65 3.13 -1.08
N LEU A 55 -11.64 2.89 -1.93
CA LEU A 55 -12.67 3.88 -2.26
C LEU A 55 -13.96 3.56 -1.54
N LEU A 56 -14.67 4.60 -1.09
CA LEU A 56 -16.00 4.46 -0.50
C LEU A 56 -17.06 5.11 -1.37
N ARG A 57 -18.18 4.40 -1.57
CA ARG A 57 -19.39 4.93 -2.21
C ARG A 57 -20.61 4.35 -1.53
N ASN A 58 -21.48 5.18 -0.98
CA ASN A 58 -22.70 4.75 -0.28
C ASN A 58 -22.42 3.64 0.77
N ASN A 59 -21.42 3.84 1.62
CA ASN A 59 -20.95 2.88 2.62
C ASN A 59 -20.51 1.51 2.06
N THR A 60 -20.21 1.45 0.76
CA THR A 60 -19.65 0.28 0.09
C THR A 60 -18.18 0.51 -0.25
N ILE A 61 -17.33 -0.44 0.14
CA ILE A 61 -15.89 -0.43 -0.15
C ILE A 61 -15.62 -0.98 -1.56
N LYS A 62 -14.71 -0.31 -2.28
CA LYS A 62 -14.13 -0.81 -3.54
C LYS A 62 -12.61 -0.69 -3.50
N LEU A 63 -11.91 -1.73 -3.94
CA LEU A 63 -10.46 -1.68 -4.14
C LEU A 63 -10.16 -0.95 -5.46
N ALA A 64 -9.14 -0.11 -5.42
CA ALA A 64 -8.64 0.64 -6.57
C ALA A 64 -7.13 0.41 -6.75
N ASP A 65 -6.62 0.90 -7.88
CA ASP A 65 -5.21 0.81 -8.30
C ASP A 65 -4.62 -0.61 -8.31
N PHE A 66 -4.95 -1.34 -9.38
CA PHE A 66 -4.40 -2.67 -9.64
C PHE A 66 -3.06 -2.61 -10.41
N GLY A 67 -2.42 -1.44 -10.52
CA GLY A 67 -1.21 -1.25 -11.33
C GLY A 67 -0.02 -2.11 -10.88
N LEU A 68 0.00 -2.48 -9.59
CA LEU A 68 1.02 -3.35 -9.00
C LEU A 68 0.56 -4.79 -8.76
N SER A 69 -0.72 -5.07 -9.01
CA SER A 69 -1.33 -6.38 -8.77
C SER A 69 -0.78 -7.46 -9.70
N LYS A 70 -0.69 -8.70 -9.21
CA LYS A 70 -0.17 -9.84 -9.99
C LYS A 70 -0.88 -11.14 -9.66
N ARG A 71 -0.92 -12.05 -10.64
CA ARG A 71 -1.28 -13.45 -10.39
C ARG A 71 -0.23 -14.12 -9.49
N ILE A 72 -0.68 -14.97 -8.59
CA ILE A 72 0.17 -15.77 -7.70
C ILE A 72 1.16 -16.60 -8.52
N GLY A 73 2.42 -16.64 -8.08
CA GLY A 73 3.50 -17.39 -8.73
C GLY A 73 4.25 -16.63 -9.83
N ALA A 74 3.83 -15.42 -10.20
CA ALA A 74 4.58 -14.58 -11.15
C ALA A 74 5.83 -13.96 -10.49
N SER A 75 7.01 -14.14 -11.10
CA SER A 75 8.26 -13.50 -10.63
C SER A 75 8.16 -11.97 -10.68
N SER A 76 8.77 -11.28 -9.71
CA SER A 76 8.79 -9.81 -9.71
C SER A 76 10.08 -9.23 -9.12
N ASN A 77 10.53 -8.12 -9.73
CA ASN A 77 11.36 -7.12 -9.07
C ASN A 77 10.39 -6.06 -8.54
N PHE A 78 10.26 -5.93 -7.22
CA PHE A 78 9.46 -4.86 -6.63
C PHE A 78 10.33 -3.62 -6.50
N GLN A 79 10.01 -2.60 -7.29
CA GLN A 79 10.57 -1.25 -7.18
C GLN A 79 9.37 -0.32 -7.02
N SER A 80 8.86 -0.17 -5.79
CA SER A 80 7.86 0.85 -5.49
C SER A 80 8.54 2.09 -4.90
N LYS A 81 7.92 3.24 -5.14
CA LYS A 81 8.16 4.48 -4.39
C LYS A 81 7.70 4.22 -2.95
N LEU A 82 8.63 3.91 -2.06
CA LEU A 82 8.36 3.64 -0.63
C LEU A 82 7.76 4.85 0.09
N PHE A 83 8.01 6.06 -0.40
CA PHE A 83 7.58 7.30 0.22
C PHE A 83 6.05 7.46 0.16
N GLY A 84 5.43 7.58 1.34
CA GLY A 84 3.98 7.79 1.51
C GLY A 84 3.16 6.55 1.89
N ILE A 85 3.70 5.33 1.74
CA ILE A 85 2.98 4.09 2.07
C ILE A 85 3.74 3.13 2.98
N VAL A 86 4.92 3.52 3.49
CA VAL A 86 5.82 2.70 4.33
C VAL A 86 5.06 1.85 5.37
N PRO A 87 4.10 2.39 6.14
CA PRO A 87 3.42 1.61 7.18
C PRO A 87 2.69 0.37 6.67
N TYR A 88 2.16 0.42 5.44
CA TYR A 88 1.37 -0.64 4.83
C TYR A 88 2.23 -1.71 4.16
N VAL A 89 3.53 -1.45 3.96
CA VAL A 89 4.42 -2.35 3.23
C VAL A 89 4.90 -3.48 4.14
N ASP A 90 4.83 -4.72 3.63
CA ASP A 90 5.27 -5.91 4.36
C ASP A 90 6.73 -5.78 4.83
N PRO A 91 7.03 -5.84 6.14
CA PRO A 91 8.38 -5.59 6.67
C PRO A 91 9.43 -6.56 6.14
N LYS A 92 9.04 -7.78 5.72
CA LYS A 92 9.97 -8.73 5.12
C LYS A 92 10.50 -8.27 3.76
N SER A 93 9.79 -7.37 3.09
CA SER A 93 10.21 -6.80 1.79
C SER A 93 11.35 -5.79 1.93
N PHE A 94 11.55 -5.17 3.10
CA PHE A 94 12.66 -4.25 3.35
C PHE A 94 14.01 -4.97 3.46
N GLY A 95 14.02 -6.25 3.83
CA GLY A 95 15.23 -7.01 4.07
C GLY A 95 15.88 -7.55 2.80
N ARG A 96 16.96 -6.92 2.32
CA ARG A 96 17.91 -7.57 1.41
C ARG A 96 18.74 -8.60 2.19
N ARG A 97 18.37 -9.88 2.14
CA ARG A 97 19.27 -10.94 2.63
C ARG A 97 20.40 -11.16 1.61
N ARG A 98 21.59 -10.68 1.95
CA ARG A 98 22.83 -11.08 1.27
C ARG A 98 23.24 -12.45 1.81
N ASN A 99 23.07 -13.50 1.01
CA ASN A 99 23.70 -14.78 1.32
C ASN A 99 25.16 -14.75 0.85
N ASN A 100 26.03 -15.52 1.52
CA ASN A 100 27.47 -15.61 1.26
C ASN A 100 27.84 -16.02 -0.19
N ASN A 101 26.86 -16.40 -1.01
CA ASN A 101 27.01 -16.80 -2.41
C ASN A 101 26.56 -15.72 -3.42
N GLN A 102 26.46 -14.44 -3.01
CA GLN A 102 26.07 -13.29 -3.86
C GLN A 102 24.66 -13.35 -4.47
N SER A 103 23.88 -14.42 -4.24
CA SER A 103 22.45 -14.46 -4.56
C SER A 103 21.67 -13.63 -3.53
N THR A 104 21.12 -12.51 -3.96
CA THR A 104 20.17 -11.71 -3.16
C THR A 104 18.82 -12.42 -3.20
N GLN A 105 18.43 -13.10 -2.11
CA GLN A 105 17.07 -13.65 -2.03
C GLN A 105 16.12 -12.51 -1.66
N VAL A 106 15.44 -11.97 -2.68
CA VAL A 106 14.42 -10.93 -2.51
C VAL A 106 13.14 -11.62 -2.07
N TYR A 107 12.57 -11.19 -0.93
CA TYR A 107 11.24 -11.63 -0.52
C TYR A 107 10.22 -11.23 -1.60
N SER A 108 9.50 -12.22 -2.13
CA SER A 108 8.45 -11.96 -3.11
C SER A 108 7.15 -11.69 -2.38
N LEU A 109 6.57 -10.51 -2.61
CA LEU A 109 5.26 -10.16 -2.06
C LEU A 109 4.22 -11.18 -2.51
N ASN A 110 3.46 -11.68 -1.55
CA ASN A 110 2.46 -12.74 -1.73
C ASN A 110 1.18 -12.36 -0.98
N GLU A 111 0.21 -13.27 -0.91
CA GLU A 111 -1.05 -13.04 -0.21
C GLU A 111 -0.84 -12.58 1.25
N LYS A 112 0.17 -13.10 1.95
CA LYS A 112 0.51 -12.68 3.32
C LYS A 112 0.96 -11.23 3.40
N SER A 113 1.51 -10.67 2.33
CA SER A 113 1.83 -9.24 2.25
C SER A 113 0.55 -8.40 2.21
N ASP A 114 -0.46 -8.81 1.45
CA ASP A 114 -1.77 -8.16 1.48
C ASP A 114 -2.42 -8.27 2.87
N ILE A 115 -2.26 -9.42 3.56
CA ILE A 115 -2.76 -9.59 4.95
C ILE A 115 -2.08 -8.61 5.91
N TYR A 116 -0.78 -8.36 5.75
CA TYR A 116 -0.08 -7.36 6.57
C TYR A 116 -0.68 -5.97 6.37
N SER A 117 -0.82 -5.55 5.11
CA SER A 117 -1.41 -4.25 4.75
C SER A 117 -2.85 -4.13 5.25
N LEU A 118 -3.64 -5.22 5.16
CA LEU A 118 -4.98 -5.30 5.74
C LEU A 118 -4.95 -5.08 7.24
N GLY A 119 -4.01 -5.66 7.98
CA GLY A 119 -3.85 -5.42 9.42
C GLY A 119 -3.67 -3.92 9.75
N VAL A 120 -2.84 -3.22 8.98
CA VAL A 120 -2.62 -1.78 9.13
C VAL A 120 -3.89 -0.98 8.82
N LEU A 121 -4.63 -1.35 7.76
CA LEU A 121 -5.91 -0.74 7.40
C LEU A 121 -6.98 -0.94 8.49
N LEU A 122 -7.03 -2.13 9.10
CA LEU A 122 -7.95 -2.40 10.20
C LEU A 122 -7.62 -1.55 11.44
N TRP A 123 -6.32 -1.41 11.77
CA TRP A 123 -5.90 -0.49 12.82
C TRP A 123 -6.32 0.96 12.50
N GLU A 124 -6.12 1.41 11.26
CA GLU A 124 -6.50 2.75 10.81
C GLU A 124 -8.02 2.99 10.88
N ILE A 125 -8.85 1.98 10.55
CA ILE A 125 -10.31 2.05 10.75
C ILE A 125 -10.65 2.20 12.24
N SER A 126 -9.89 1.56 13.13
CA SER A 126 -10.10 1.69 14.58
C SER A 126 -9.73 3.07 15.11
N SER A 127 -8.59 3.63 14.64
CA SER A 127 -8.00 4.88 15.13
C SER A 127 -8.57 6.13 14.47
N GLY A 128 -8.98 6.03 13.20
CA GLY A 128 -9.34 7.17 12.36
C GLY A 128 -8.15 8.02 11.95
N GLN A 129 -6.93 7.56 12.21
CA GLN A 129 -5.69 8.31 12.02
C GLN A 129 -4.76 7.59 11.04
N PRO A 130 -3.93 8.33 10.27
CA PRO A 130 -2.86 7.71 9.51
C PRO A 130 -1.89 6.94 10.42
N PRO A 131 -1.41 5.74 10.00
CA PRO A 131 -0.47 4.97 10.79
C PRO A 131 0.87 5.68 10.91
N PHE A 132 1.44 5.69 12.10
CA PHE A 132 2.64 6.42 12.49
C PHE A 132 2.59 7.91 12.15
N TYR A 133 1.40 8.52 12.22
CA TYR A 133 1.26 9.94 11.96
C TYR A 133 1.95 10.76 13.05
N VAL A 134 2.88 11.61 12.62
CA VAL A 134 3.48 12.66 13.43
C VAL A 134 3.34 13.97 12.66
N GLU A 135 2.78 14.99 13.30
CA GLU A 135 2.52 16.27 12.65
C GLU A 135 3.82 16.92 12.17
N GLY A 136 3.89 17.23 10.87
CA GLY A 136 5.05 17.85 10.25
C GLY A 136 6.15 16.87 9.81
N GLU A 137 6.00 15.56 10.06
CA GLU A 137 6.96 14.55 9.64
C GLU A 137 6.44 13.73 8.45
N GLN A 138 7.35 13.37 7.54
CA GLN A 138 7.06 12.46 6.44
C GLN A 138 7.61 11.07 6.76
N TYR A 139 6.96 10.03 6.24
CA TYR A 139 7.52 8.68 6.34
C TYR A 139 8.88 8.61 5.64
N ASP A 140 9.88 8.15 6.38
CA ASP A 140 11.24 8.02 5.91
C ASP A 140 11.74 6.57 6.02
N ILE A 141 13.02 6.38 5.69
CA ILE A 141 13.69 5.08 5.80
C ILE A 141 13.86 4.64 7.26
N GLY A 142 13.93 5.59 8.21
CA GLY A 142 14.02 5.32 9.65
C GLY A 142 12.80 4.55 10.12
N LEU A 143 11.61 5.04 9.77
CA LEU A 143 10.35 4.35 10.07
C LEU A 143 10.30 2.94 9.45
N ALA A 144 10.77 2.77 8.21
CA ALA A 144 10.82 1.45 7.58
C ALA A 144 11.73 0.47 8.35
N LEU A 145 12.88 0.95 8.86
CA LEU A 145 13.79 0.18 9.69
C LEU A 145 13.13 -0.18 11.04
N ASP A 146 12.48 0.77 11.70
CA ASP A 146 11.81 0.53 12.97
C ASP A 146 10.70 -0.52 12.82
N ILE A 147 9.87 -0.40 11.78
CA ILE A 147 8.81 -1.38 11.46
C ILE A 147 9.41 -2.76 11.17
N SER A 148 10.56 -2.82 10.47
CA SER A 148 11.26 -4.08 10.21
C SER A 148 11.77 -4.77 11.49
N GLN A 149 12.05 -3.97 12.53
CA GLN A 149 12.49 -4.44 13.85
C GLN A 149 11.32 -4.74 14.80
N GLY A 150 10.08 -4.58 14.34
CA GLY A 150 8.88 -4.90 15.11
C GLY A 150 8.20 -3.69 15.75
N HIS A 151 8.62 -2.45 15.42
CA HIS A 151 7.86 -1.27 15.81
C HIS A 151 6.46 -1.34 15.20
N ARG A 152 5.44 -1.18 16.04
CA ARG A 152 4.03 -1.24 15.68
C ARG A 152 3.30 -0.13 16.40
N GLU A 153 2.15 0.20 15.84
CA GLU A 153 1.23 1.13 16.45
C GLU A 153 0.73 0.67 17.81
N THR A 154 0.36 1.64 18.63
CA THR A 154 -0.25 1.38 19.94
C THR A 154 -1.73 0.99 19.79
N VAL A 155 -2.24 0.22 20.74
CA VAL A 155 -3.67 -0.12 20.77
C VAL A 155 -4.47 1.14 21.07
N VAL A 156 -5.42 1.43 20.19
CA VAL A 156 -6.32 2.57 20.35
C VAL A 156 -7.27 2.32 21.53
N PRO A 157 -7.39 3.25 22.49
CA PRO A 157 -8.35 3.15 23.59
C PRO A 157 -9.76 2.87 23.08
N ASP A 158 -10.55 2.15 23.88
CA ASP A 158 -11.94 1.78 23.57
C ASP A 158 -12.13 0.92 22.31
N THR A 159 -11.05 0.34 21.78
CA THR A 159 -11.12 -0.67 20.72
C THR A 159 -11.44 -2.05 21.30
N PRO A 160 -12.50 -2.73 20.83
CA PRO A 160 -12.87 -4.06 21.31
C PRO A 160 -11.74 -5.08 21.15
N ASP A 161 -11.48 -5.84 22.21
CA ASP A 161 -10.37 -6.80 22.28
C ASP A 161 -10.36 -7.82 21.14
N GLU A 162 -11.53 -8.29 20.71
CA GLU A 162 -11.65 -9.23 19.59
C GLU A 162 -11.12 -8.59 18.29
N TYR A 163 -11.38 -7.31 18.06
CA TYR A 163 -10.89 -6.57 16.90
C TYR A 163 -9.38 -6.30 16.98
N VAL A 164 -8.87 -5.95 18.18
CA VAL A 164 -7.42 -5.82 18.43
C VAL A 164 -6.69 -7.09 18.06
N LYS A 165 -7.19 -8.25 18.50
CA LYS A 165 -6.58 -9.55 18.20
C LYS A 165 -6.53 -9.83 16.70
N ILE A 166 -7.56 -9.43 15.94
CA ILE A 166 -7.60 -9.62 14.49
C ILE A 166 -6.50 -8.81 13.81
N TYR A 167 -6.49 -7.48 13.95
CA TYR A 167 -5.53 -6.67 13.22
C TYR A 167 -4.09 -6.91 13.67
N THR A 168 -3.89 -7.21 14.97
CA THR A 168 -2.55 -7.53 15.49
C THR A 168 -2.02 -8.86 14.96
N LYS A 169 -2.89 -9.83 14.72
CA LYS A 169 -2.51 -11.10 14.08
C LYS A 169 -2.21 -10.91 12.58
N CYS A 170 -2.90 -9.99 11.91
CA CYS A 170 -2.69 -9.68 10.49
C CYS A 170 -1.32 -9.04 10.22
N TRP A 171 -0.87 -8.09 11.06
CA TRP A 171 0.39 -7.36 10.85
C TRP A 171 1.64 -7.98 11.52
N ASP A 172 1.58 -9.28 11.82
CA ASP A 172 2.70 -10.04 12.41
C ASP A 172 3.96 -9.88 11.53
N GLY A 173 5.12 -9.72 12.17
CA GLY A 173 6.39 -9.56 11.46
C GLY A 173 6.78 -10.79 10.63
N GLU A 174 6.30 -11.98 11.01
CA GLU A 174 6.51 -13.22 10.26
C GLU A 174 5.27 -13.55 9.40
N PRO A 175 5.39 -13.59 8.05
CA PRO A 175 4.29 -13.90 7.15
C PRO A 175 3.54 -15.19 7.46
N ASP A 176 4.26 -16.23 7.89
CA ASP A 176 3.68 -17.55 8.18
C ASP A 176 2.79 -17.53 9.45
N ASN A 177 3.01 -16.57 10.35
CA ASN A 177 2.19 -16.39 11.54
C ASN A 177 0.88 -15.64 11.28
N ARG A 178 0.77 -14.97 10.13
CA ARG A 178 -0.42 -14.20 9.73
C ARG A 178 -1.55 -15.16 9.34
N PRO A 179 -2.82 -14.80 9.54
CA PRO A 179 -3.95 -15.64 9.14
C PRO A 179 -4.06 -15.74 7.61
N THR A 180 -4.95 -16.59 7.13
CA THR A 180 -5.46 -16.50 5.75
C THR A 180 -6.56 -15.44 5.69
N ILE A 181 -6.85 -14.92 4.50
CA ILE A 181 -7.94 -13.95 4.35
C ILE A 181 -9.30 -14.52 4.78
N TYR A 182 -9.55 -15.81 4.52
CA TYR A 182 -10.76 -16.50 4.94
C TYR A 182 -10.94 -16.49 6.47
N GLN A 183 -9.86 -16.73 7.22
CA GLN A 183 -9.92 -16.66 8.69
C GLN A 183 -10.28 -15.26 9.17
N VAL A 184 -9.74 -14.21 8.54
CA VAL A 184 -10.06 -12.81 8.89
C VAL A 184 -11.54 -12.52 8.62
N VAL A 185 -12.05 -12.94 7.46
CA VAL A 185 -13.48 -12.80 7.10
C VAL A 185 -14.37 -13.51 8.12
N ASP A 186 -14.05 -14.76 8.47
CA ASP A 186 -14.81 -15.55 9.43
C ASP A 186 -14.82 -14.91 10.82
N TRP A 187 -13.68 -14.41 11.29
CA TRP A 187 -13.58 -13.75 12.60
C TRP A 187 -14.39 -12.45 12.66
N LEU A 188 -14.33 -11.62 11.61
CA LEU A 188 -15.11 -10.40 11.52
C LEU A 188 -16.61 -10.69 11.43
N ASN A 189 -17.00 -11.70 10.65
CA ASN A 189 -18.40 -12.13 10.57
C ASN A 189 -18.92 -12.62 11.92
N ALA A 190 -18.12 -13.41 12.65
CA ALA A 190 -18.49 -13.90 13.97
C ALA A 190 -18.73 -12.76 14.98
N ILE A 191 -17.96 -11.67 14.92
CA ILE A 191 -18.19 -10.48 15.75
C ILE A 191 -19.55 -9.84 15.42
N ILE A 192 -19.84 -9.66 14.13
CA ILE A 192 -21.09 -9.05 13.65
C ILE A 192 -22.29 -9.91 14.06
N THR A 193 -22.25 -11.22 13.77
CA THR A 193 -23.37 -12.14 14.08
C THR A 193 -23.61 -12.30 15.57
N LYS A 194 -22.55 -12.39 16.40
CA LYS A 194 -22.71 -12.43 17.87
C LYS A 194 -23.50 -11.21 18.38
N LYS A 195 -23.23 -10.04 17.81
CA LYS A 195 -23.90 -8.80 18.22
C LYS A 195 -25.37 -8.79 17.80
N ASP A 196 -25.67 -9.24 16.58
CA ASP A 196 -27.04 -9.35 16.08
C ASP A 196 -27.87 -10.29 16.98
N VAL A 197 -27.31 -11.44 17.36
CA VAL A 197 -27.97 -12.39 18.29
C VAL A 197 -28.20 -11.78 19.68
N ILE A 198 -27.26 -10.97 20.19
CA ILE A 198 -27.45 -10.29 21.49
C ILE A 198 -28.57 -9.25 21.38
N ILE A 199 -28.64 -8.49 20.29
CA ILE A 199 -29.70 -7.50 20.03
C ILE A 199 -31.05 -8.20 19.92
N GLU A 200 -31.14 -9.27 19.12
CA GLU A 200 -32.37 -10.07 18.96
C GLU A 200 -32.81 -10.67 20.29
N ASN A 201 -31.92 -11.26 21.09
CA ASN A 201 -32.27 -11.79 22.41
C ASN A 201 -32.75 -10.70 23.38
N HIS A 202 -32.18 -9.48 23.30
CA HIS A 202 -32.61 -8.36 24.12
C HIS A 202 -33.98 -7.79 23.67
N GLN A 203 -34.27 -7.85 22.37
CA GLN A 203 -35.58 -7.50 21.79
C GLN A 203 -36.64 -8.55 22.12
N ILE A 204 -36.33 -9.84 21.99
CA ILE A 204 -37.20 -10.97 22.35
C ILE A 204 -37.55 -10.96 23.85
N SER A 205 -36.63 -10.52 24.72
CA SER A 205 -36.90 -10.34 26.15
C SER A 205 -37.92 -9.23 26.44
N ASN A 206 -38.06 -8.27 25.51
CA ASN A 206 -39.01 -7.15 25.60
C ASN A 206 -40.28 -7.36 24.74
N GLU A 207 -40.31 -8.34 23.84
CA GLU A 207 -41.38 -8.59 22.87
C GLU A 207 -41.99 -10.00 22.98
N LEU A 208 -42.24 -10.49 24.20
CA LEU A 208 -43.22 -11.56 24.39
C LEU A 208 -44.65 -11.03 24.16
N GLU A 209 -44.95 -10.61 22.94
CA GLU A 209 -46.28 -10.68 22.30
C GLU A 209 -46.17 -10.50 20.77
N LEU A 210 -46.42 -11.61 20.06
CA LEU A 210 -46.95 -11.74 18.68
C LEU A 210 -45.99 -11.87 17.47
N ASN A 211 -45.96 -13.14 17.02
CA ASN A 211 -46.07 -13.67 15.64
C ASN A 211 -44.89 -13.65 14.65
N VAL A 212 -44.50 -14.90 14.36
CA VAL A 212 -43.63 -15.43 13.30
C VAL A 212 -44.10 -15.06 11.89
N THR A 213 -43.21 -14.60 11.01
CA THR A 213 -43.21 -14.97 9.59
C THR A 213 -41.83 -14.85 8.94
N SER A 214 -41.39 -15.95 8.31
CA SER A 214 -40.15 -16.11 7.56
C SER A 214 -40.12 -15.35 6.23
N LEU A 215 -38.98 -14.75 5.84
CA LEU A 215 -38.71 -14.44 4.42
C LEU A 215 -37.22 -14.62 4.08
N SER A 216 -36.98 -15.47 3.07
CA SER A 216 -35.73 -15.63 2.34
C SER A 216 -35.52 -14.47 1.35
N SER A 217 -34.29 -13.99 1.18
CA SER A 217 -33.93 -13.12 0.06
C SER A 217 -32.62 -13.58 -0.60
N ASN A 218 -32.76 -14.01 -1.85
CA ASN A 218 -31.69 -14.17 -2.83
C ASN A 218 -31.22 -12.78 -3.29
N ASN A 219 -29.91 -12.60 -3.48
CA ASN A 219 -29.36 -11.54 -4.33
C ASN A 219 -28.12 -12.08 -5.05
N SER A 220 -28.31 -12.49 -6.30
CA SER A 220 -27.26 -12.91 -7.23
C SER A 220 -27.31 -12.02 -8.47
N GLU A 221 -26.71 -10.84 -8.40
CA GLU A 221 -26.64 -9.95 -9.59
C GLU A 221 -25.29 -9.23 -9.77
N SER A 222 -24.29 -9.42 -8.88
CA SER A 222 -22.98 -8.77 -9.02
C SER A 222 -21.86 -9.63 -9.65
N GLN A 223 -22.08 -10.93 -9.86
CA GLN A 223 -21.05 -11.85 -10.37
C GLN A 223 -20.77 -11.70 -11.88
N GLY A 224 -21.73 -11.17 -12.66
CA GLY A 224 -21.60 -11.05 -14.12
C GLY A 224 -20.56 -10.02 -14.56
N ASP A 225 -20.48 -8.89 -13.85
CA ASP A 225 -19.64 -7.76 -14.24
C ASP A 225 -18.15 -7.98 -13.93
N LEU A 226 -17.84 -8.65 -12.81
CA LEU A 226 -16.47 -9.00 -12.44
C LEU A 226 -15.86 -10.04 -13.40
N SER A 227 -16.64 -11.06 -13.76
CA SER A 227 -16.24 -12.10 -14.71
C SER A 227 -15.88 -11.52 -16.08
N ARG A 228 -16.63 -10.51 -16.53
CA ARG A 228 -16.41 -9.82 -17.81
C ARG A 228 -15.16 -8.90 -17.77
N LEU A 229 -14.85 -8.32 -16.62
CA LEU A 229 -13.64 -7.52 -16.41
C LEU A 229 -12.38 -8.41 -16.40
N ILE A 230 -12.48 -9.62 -15.83
CA ILE A 230 -11.42 -10.65 -15.80
C ILE A 230 -11.13 -11.22 -17.19
N GLN A 231 -12.15 -11.47 -18.01
CA GLN A 231 -11.95 -11.92 -19.40
C GLN A 231 -11.18 -10.90 -20.24
N ASN A 232 -11.26 -9.63 -19.89
CA ASN A 232 -10.56 -8.54 -20.57
C ASN A 232 -9.15 -8.27 -20.00
N PHE A 233 -8.83 -8.74 -18.79
CA PHE A 233 -7.51 -8.55 -18.16
C PHE A 233 -6.37 -9.19 -18.97
N ASN A 234 -6.61 -10.36 -19.58
CA ASN A 234 -5.65 -11.03 -20.48
C ASN A 234 -5.58 -10.42 -21.89
N LYS A 235 -6.58 -9.61 -22.28
CA LYS A 235 -6.68 -8.95 -23.59
C LYS A 235 -6.21 -7.50 -23.58
N MET A 236 -5.96 -6.91 -22.41
CA MET A 236 -5.28 -5.62 -22.31
C MET A 236 -3.85 -5.78 -22.82
N ASN A 237 -3.65 -5.45 -24.09
CA ASN A 237 -2.33 -5.36 -24.69
C ASN A 237 -1.66 -4.11 -24.11
N THR A 238 -0.73 -4.29 -23.16
CA THR A 238 0.06 -3.21 -22.56
C THR A 238 0.86 -2.40 -23.60
N LYS A 239 1.03 -2.95 -24.81
CA LYS A 239 1.64 -2.25 -25.95
C LYS A 239 0.85 -1.02 -26.42
N GLU A 240 -0.47 -0.95 -26.20
CA GLU A 240 -1.27 0.23 -26.56
C GLU A 240 -1.19 1.36 -25.51
N ILE A 241 -0.91 1.02 -24.24
CA ILE A 241 -0.62 2.01 -23.19
C ILE A 241 0.80 2.56 -23.37
N ASP A 242 1.74 1.71 -23.78
CA ASP A 242 3.10 2.15 -24.15
C ASP A 242 3.08 3.08 -25.38
N SER A 243 2.23 2.84 -26.38
CA SER A 243 2.19 3.68 -27.60
C SER A 243 1.44 5.02 -27.42
N MET A 244 0.48 5.12 -26.51
CA MET A 244 -0.12 6.42 -26.14
C MET A 244 0.76 7.25 -25.19
N ALA A 245 1.63 6.62 -24.39
CA ALA A 245 2.65 7.32 -23.61
C ALA A 245 3.88 7.73 -24.45
N ILE A 246 4.10 7.08 -25.60
CA ILE A 246 5.21 7.40 -26.53
C ILE A 246 4.83 8.48 -27.56
N SER A 247 3.54 8.68 -27.86
CA SER A 247 3.10 9.70 -28.84
C SER A 247 3.19 11.16 -28.35
N SER A 248 3.56 11.43 -27.09
CA SER A 248 3.83 12.79 -26.60
C SER A 248 5.31 13.07 -26.33
N LYS A 249 6.23 12.18 -26.73
CA LYS A 249 7.68 12.42 -26.65
C LYS A 249 8.35 12.26 -28.01
N GLN A 250 7.91 13.07 -28.97
CA GLN A 250 8.80 13.52 -30.05
C GLN A 250 9.11 15.00 -29.83
N GLU A 251 10.00 15.26 -28.87
CA GLU A 251 10.97 16.34 -28.98
C GLU A 251 12.33 15.76 -28.57
N ASN A 252 13.05 15.25 -29.57
CA ASN A 252 14.50 15.13 -29.48
C ASN A 252 15.05 16.57 -29.48
N HIS A 253 15.46 17.09 -28.32
CA HIS A 253 16.44 18.16 -28.26
C HIS A 253 17.33 18.07 -27.01
N SER A 254 18.61 17.79 -27.25
CA SER A 254 19.82 18.02 -26.43
C SER A 254 20.08 17.15 -25.18
N THR A 255 20.75 16.01 -25.40
CA THR A 255 21.41 15.15 -24.39
C THR A 255 22.55 15.83 -23.62
N GLU A 256 22.90 17.07 -23.94
CA GLU A 256 23.97 17.83 -23.28
C GLU A 256 23.43 18.82 -22.25
N LYS A 257 22.17 19.24 -22.38
CA LYS A 257 21.53 20.17 -21.43
C LYS A 257 21.12 19.48 -20.13
N ASP A 258 20.70 18.22 -20.22
CA ASP A 258 20.25 17.43 -19.07
C ASP A 258 21.40 17.09 -18.13
N PHE A 259 22.56 16.68 -18.67
CA PHE A 259 23.73 16.37 -17.83
C PHE A 259 24.40 17.60 -17.22
N ASN A 260 24.33 18.76 -17.88
CA ASN A 260 24.75 20.02 -17.29
C ASN A 260 23.88 20.42 -16.09
N MET A 261 22.55 20.22 -16.18
CA MET A 261 21.64 20.48 -15.07
C MET A 261 21.90 19.52 -13.90
N ILE A 262 22.08 18.23 -14.19
CA ILE A 262 22.47 17.21 -13.20
C ILE A 262 23.79 17.56 -12.52
N ALA A 263 24.80 17.99 -13.28
CA ALA A 263 26.08 18.42 -12.72
C ALA A 263 25.91 19.62 -11.77
N ASN A 264 25.07 20.60 -12.12
CA ASN A 264 24.82 21.74 -11.25
C ASN A 264 24.17 21.30 -9.92
N GLU A 265 23.16 20.44 -9.96
CA GLU A 265 22.48 19.94 -8.77
C GLU A 265 23.42 19.13 -7.86
N ILE A 266 24.28 18.30 -8.44
CA ILE A 266 25.31 17.57 -7.69
C ILE A 266 26.29 18.55 -7.02
N ASN A 267 26.70 19.59 -7.73
CA ASN A 267 27.64 20.58 -7.19
C ASN A 267 26.99 21.43 -6.08
N ASP A 268 25.69 21.72 -6.19
CA ASP A 268 24.90 22.35 -5.12
C ASP A 268 24.84 21.44 -3.87
N PHE A 269 24.63 20.13 -4.04
CA PHE A 269 24.68 19.19 -2.91
C PHE A 269 26.07 19.10 -2.27
N ILE A 270 27.14 19.10 -3.07
CA ILE A 270 28.52 19.06 -2.58
C ILE A 270 28.86 20.34 -1.82
N THR A 271 28.46 21.51 -2.33
CA THR A 271 28.72 22.81 -1.69
C THR A 271 27.91 23.01 -0.40
N GLU A 272 26.65 22.57 -0.36
CA GLU A 272 25.81 22.60 0.86
C GLU A 272 26.40 21.72 1.98
N LEU A 273 27.01 20.58 1.62
CA LEU A 273 27.52 19.61 2.58
C LEU A 273 28.97 19.87 3.02
N ASN A 274 29.78 20.54 2.20
CA ASN A 274 31.10 21.02 2.59
C ASN A 274 31.05 22.11 3.68
N ILE A 275 29.95 22.88 3.77
CA ILE A 275 29.71 23.84 4.87
C ILE A 275 29.48 23.12 6.21
N LYS A 276 29.04 21.85 6.19
CA LYS A 276 28.73 21.04 7.39
C LYS A 276 29.85 20.06 7.80
N GLY A 277 30.92 19.92 7.01
CA GLY A 277 32.10 19.12 7.35
C GLY A 277 31.92 17.60 7.31
N ILE A 278 31.01 17.08 6.45
CA ILE A 278 30.67 15.64 6.40
C ILE A 278 30.85 15.09 4.97
N GLU A 279 32.09 14.79 4.59
CA GLU A 279 32.46 14.30 3.23
C GLU A 279 31.96 12.89 2.88
N GLU A 280 31.68 12.03 3.86
CA GLU A 280 31.21 10.66 3.57
C GLU A 280 29.69 10.59 3.31
N GLU A 281 28.93 11.59 3.77
CA GLU A 281 27.48 11.65 3.56
C GLU A 281 27.14 12.23 2.18
N SER A 282 28.01 13.08 1.63
CA SER A 282 27.86 13.63 0.28
C SER A 282 28.00 12.55 -0.80
N LYS A 283 28.96 11.63 -0.68
CA LYS A 283 29.11 10.50 -1.62
C LYS A 283 27.87 9.61 -1.67
N LYS A 284 27.25 9.33 -0.52
CA LYS A 284 26.02 8.52 -0.46
C LYS A 284 24.85 9.21 -1.15
N ARG A 285 24.66 10.51 -0.91
CA ARG A 285 23.59 11.30 -1.54
C ARG A 285 23.74 11.41 -3.05
N VAL A 286 24.97 11.54 -3.56
CA VAL A 286 25.21 11.55 -5.02
C VAL A 286 24.89 10.19 -5.62
N ILE A 287 25.31 9.08 -5.00
CA ILE A 287 24.96 7.73 -5.45
C ILE A 287 23.44 7.51 -5.42
N GLU A 288 22.76 8.01 -4.39
CA GLU A 288 21.31 7.94 -4.23
C GLU A 288 20.58 8.77 -5.29
N TYR A 289 21.05 9.97 -5.61
CA TYR A 289 20.49 10.82 -6.66
C TYR A 289 20.54 10.12 -8.02
N PHE A 290 21.67 9.47 -8.35
CA PHE A 290 21.84 8.74 -9.62
C PHE A 290 20.88 7.54 -9.69
N TYR A 291 20.73 6.83 -8.57
CA TYR A 291 19.80 5.71 -8.46
C TYR A 291 18.35 6.16 -8.67
N ASN A 292 17.95 7.29 -8.07
CA ASN A 292 16.57 7.79 -8.14
C ASN A 292 16.18 8.37 -9.51
N HIS A 293 17.14 8.96 -10.23
CA HIS A 293 16.90 9.56 -11.55
C HIS A 293 17.25 8.61 -12.71
N ASN A 294 17.55 7.34 -12.42
CA ASN A 294 17.96 6.34 -13.40
C ASN A 294 19.15 6.81 -14.28
N ILE A 295 20.06 7.57 -13.68
CA ILE A 295 21.24 8.10 -14.34
C ILE A 295 22.26 6.98 -14.42
N ASN A 296 22.64 6.61 -15.64
CA ASN A 296 23.72 5.67 -15.86
C ASN A 296 25.05 6.34 -15.45
N SER A 297 25.63 5.90 -14.34
CA SER A 297 26.86 6.47 -13.80
C SER A 297 28.04 6.37 -14.78
N GLN A 298 28.08 5.35 -15.64
CA GLN A 298 29.12 5.20 -16.65
C GLN A 298 28.96 6.21 -17.79
N GLU A 299 27.73 6.49 -18.22
CA GLU A 299 27.45 7.49 -19.25
C GLU A 299 27.72 8.91 -18.75
N PHE A 300 27.30 9.22 -17.52
CA PHE A 300 27.59 10.50 -16.89
C PHE A 300 29.10 10.71 -16.66
N TYR A 301 29.82 9.67 -16.22
CA TYR A 301 31.28 9.71 -16.08
C TYR A 301 31.98 9.96 -17.42
N ASN A 302 31.55 9.28 -18.49
CA ASN A 302 32.08 9.50 -19.83
C ASN A 302 31.74 10.91 -20.33
N TRP A 303 30.58 11.47 -19.96
CA TRP A 303 30.21 12.84 -20.29
C TRP A 303 31.10 13.86 -19.55
N LEU A 304 31.38 13.66 -18.26
CA LEU A 304 32.30 14.50 -17.46
C LEU A 304 33.70 14.54 -18.06
N LEU A 305 34.25 13.38 -18.47
CA LEU A 305 35.56 13.28 -19.12
C LEU A 305 35.67 14.11 -20.40
N ASN A 306 34.57 14.22 -21.16
CA ASN A 306 34.52 14.95 -22.42
C ASN A 306 34.17 16.45 -22.24
N ASN A 307 33.75 16.87 -21.04
CA ASN A 307 33.21 18.21 -20.75
C ASN A 307 33.94 18.95 -19.61
N GLN A 308 35.22 18.65 -19.37
CA GLN A 308 36.04 19.28 -18.32
C GLN A 308 36.29 20.79 -18.49
N ASN A 309 35.79 21.41 -19.57
CA ASN A 309 35.88 22.84 -19.80
C ASN A 309 34.66 23.64 -19.26
N SER A 310 33.61 22.97 -18.76
CA SER A 310 32.49 23.63 -18.10
C SER A 310 32.78 23.81 -16.60
N SER A 311 32.50 24.99 -16.03
CA SER A 311 32.95 25.33 -14.65
C SER A 311 32.39 24.42 -13.56
N ASN A 312 31.30 23.71 -13.85
CA ASN A 312 30.53 22.92 -12.89
C ASN A 312 30.83 21.41 -12.95
N SER A 313 31.59 20.95 -13.97
CA SER A 313 32.01 19.55 -14.10
C SER A 313 33.37 19.26 -13.45
N ILE A 314 34.14 20.30 -13.11
CA ILE A 314 35.51 20.17 -12.55
C ILE A 314 35.50 19.74 -11.07
N PHE A 315 34.37 19.92 -10.38
CA PHE A 315 34.24 19.71 -8.93
C PHE A 315 33.54 18.39 -8.53
N ILE A 316 33.17 17.55 -9.51
CA ILE A 316 32.46 16.27 -9.36
C ILE A 316 33.40 15.11 -9.72
#